data_AF-A0A3P6QLX4-F1
#
_entry.id   AF-A0A3P6QLX4-F1
#
_cell.length_a   1.000
_cell.length_b   1.000
_cell.length_c   1.000
_cell.angle_alpha   90.00
_cell.angle_beta   90.00
_cell.angle_gamma   90.00
#
_symmetry.space_group_name_H-M   'P 1'
#
loop_
_entity.id
_entity.type
_entity.pdbx_description
1 polymer ?
#
loop_
_entity_poly.entity_id
_entity_poly.type
_entity_poly.pdbx_seq_one_letter_code
_entity_poly.pdbx_strand_id
1 'polypeptide(L)'
;MLLTDKIQNKICISYQLCTWDFRVWNDNPDRIVGYVARSHEWSPSYRNFKYVAQTTSSYSLILTGASFFHKVDIDTRFVCPQCKDGLSRKKSHYIIRSACITNFIHSYGYDPLKYSTFIRKG
;
A
#
# COMPACT_ATOMS: atom_id res chain seq x y z
N MET A 1 -9.54 -9.81 -9.20
CA MET A 1 -8.73 -8.68 -9.63
C MET A 1 -9.54 -7.39 -9.50
N LEU A 2 -9.15 -6.49 -8.59
CA LEU A 2 -9.76 -5.15 -8.56
C LEU A 2 -9.00 -4.22 -9.50
N LEU A 3 -9.45 -4.15 -10.74
CA LEU A 3 -9.23 -2.97 -11.58
C LEU A 3 -10.45 -2.10 -11.35
N THR A 4 -10.35 -1.09 -10.48
CA THR A 4 -11.36 -0.02 -10.54
C THR A 4 -11.06 0.80 -11.79
N ASP A 5 -12.05 1.34 -12.50
CA ASP A 5 -11.84 2.15 -13.71
C ASP A 5 -10.84 3.32 -13.49
N LYS A 6 -10.69 3.79 -12.25
CA LYS A 6 -9.69 4.79 -11.84
C LYS A 6 -8.24 4.30 -11.82
N ILE A 7 -8.01 2.98 -11.83
CA ILE A 7 -6.71 2.31 -11.79
C ILE A 7 -6.21 2.00 -13.21
N GLN A 8 -7.10 1.62 -14.12
CA GLN A 8 -6.73 1.23 -15.49
C GLN A 8 -5.94 2.34 -16.21
N ASN A 9 -6.38 3.59 -16.11
CA ASN A 9 -5.71 4.74 -16.73
C ASN A 9 -4.44 5.22 -16.00
N LYS A 10 -4.09 4.64 -14.84
CA LYS A 10 -2.91 5.05 -14.04
C LYS A 10 -1.80 4.01 -14.01
N ILE A 11 -2.15 2.73 -14.14
CA ILE A 11 -1.19 1.62 -14.08
C ILE A 11 -0.98 1.01 -15.47
N CYS A 12 -2.07 0.63 -16.14
CA CYS A 12 -2.01 -0.03 -17.43
C CYS A 12 -1.93 1.00 -18.56
N ILE A 13 -0.80 1.69 -18.66
CA ILE A 13 -0.55 2.72 -19.69
C ILE A 13 -0.28 2.12 -21.08
N SER A 14 0.01 0.82 -21.16
CA SER A 14 0.07 0.05 -22.41
C SER A 14 -0.38 -1.40 -22.18
N TYR A 15 -0.84 -2.06 -23.24
CA TYR A 15 -1.27 -3.46 -23.18
C TYR A 15 -0.14 -4.41 -22.74
N GLN A 16 1.08 -4.16 -23.21
CA GLN A 16 2.26 -4.97 -22.89
C GLN A 16 2.62 -4.88 -21.40
N LEU A 17 2.69 -3.66 -20.84
CA LEU A 17 2.96 -3.45 -19.42
C LEU A 17 1.89 -4.10 -18.54
N CYS A 18 0.62 -3.92 -18.92
CA CYS A 18 -0.50 -4.52 -18.20
C CYS A 18 -0.40 -6.06 -18.19
N THR A 19 -0.02 -6.67 -19.32
CA THR A 19 0.16 -8.13 -19.42
C THR A 19 1.31 -8.63 -18.52
N TRP A 20 2.42 -7.90 -18.45
CA TRP A 20 3.53 -8.27 -17.57
C TRP A 20 3.17 -8.13 -16.09
N ASP A 21 2.50 -7.05 -15.70
CA ASP A 21 2.04 -6.86 -14.33
C ASP A 21 1.08 -7.97 -13.90
N PHE A 22 0.15 -8.37 -14.78
CA PHE A 22 -0.75 -9.47 -14.52
C PHE A 22 -0.02 -10.78 -14.31
N ARG A 23 1.05 -11.05 -15.07
CA ARG A 23 1.87 -12.25 -14.85
C ARG A 23 2.53 -12.23 -13.47
N VAL A 24 3.14 -11.10 -13.08
CA VAL A 24 3.77 -10.98 -11.75
C VAL A 24 2.76 -11.21 -10.63
N TRP A 25 1.56 -10.63 -10.74
CA TRP A 25 0.50 -10.86 -9.78
C TRP A 25 -0.02 -12.31 -9.81
N ASN A 26 -0.21 -12.90 -10.99
CA ASN A 26 -0.65 -14.28 -11.14
C ASN A 26 0.35 -15.28 -10.55
N ASP A 27 1.64 -14.98 -10.61
CA ASP A 27 2.71 -15.77 -9.99
C ASP A 27 2.80 -15.56 -8.46
N ASN A 28 2.13 -14.54 -7.91
CA ASN A 28 2.15 -14.18 -6.49
C ASN A 28 0.72 -13.85 -5.97
N PRO A 29 -0.25 -14.78 -6.06
CA PRO A 29 -1.65 -14.51 -5.80
C PRO A 29 -1.96 -14.19 -4.33
N ASP A 30 -1.10 -14.60 -3.41
CA ASP A 30 -1.18 -14.31 -1.97
C ASP A 30 -0.68 -12.90 -1.59
N ARG A 31 -0.17 -12.12 -2.56
CA ARG A 31 0.52 -10.85 -2.31
C ARG A 31 -0.14 -9.68 -3.00
N ILE A 32 0.03 -8.51 -2.39
CA ILE A 32 -0.23 -7.23 -3.06
C ILE A 32 0.96 -6.94 -3.98
N VAL A 33 0.70 -6.76 -5.27
CA VAL A 33 1.69 -6.34 -6.27
C VAL A 33 1.37 -4.92 -6.70
N GLY A 34 2.28 -3.97 -6.60
CA GLY A 34 1.96 -2.59 -6.97
C GLY A 34 3.15 -1.66 -7.07
N TYR A 35 2.86 -0.45 -7.53
CA TYR A 35 3.87 0.52 -7.98
C TYR A 35 4.32 1.49 -6.90
N VAL A 36 3.47 1.71 -5.90
CA VAL A 36 3.69 2.76 -4.90
C VAL A 36 4.14 2.14 -3.59
N ALA A 37 5.42 1.76 -3.56
CA ALA A 37 6.10 1.19 -2.40
C ALA A 37 6.38 2.26 -1.33
N ARG A 38 6.17 1.92 -0.06
CA ARG A 38 6.35 2.80 1.11
C ARG A 38 6.91 1.98 2.27
N SER A 39 7.39 2.66 3.30
CA SER A 39 7.95 1.99 4.48
C SER A 39 7.29 2.48 5.75
N HIS A 40 7.37 1.64 6.78
CA HIS A 40 7.31 2.10 8.16
C HIS A 40 8.73 2.10 8.72
N GLU A 41 9.00 2.90 9.74
CA GLU A 41 10.29 2.90 10.46
C GLU A 41 10.04 3.18 11.94
N TRP A 42 10.84 2.59 12.82
CA TRP A 42 10.85 2.98 14.23
C TRP A 42 11.45 4.38 14.38
N SER A 43 10.77 5.25 15.13
CA SER A 43 11.29 6.57 15.48
C SER A 43 11.68 6.62 16.96
N PRO A 44 12.98 6.69 17.28
CA PRO A 44 13.44 6.79 18.67
C PRO A 44 12.93 8.04 19.38
N SER A 45 12.83 9.17 18.67
CA SER A 45 12.37 10.46 19.22
C SER A 45 10.93 10.41 19.72
N TYR A 46 10.06 9.69 19.02
CA TYR A 46 8.64 9.57 19.36
C TYR A 46 8.29 8.24 20.04
N ARG A 47 9.29 7.35 20.21
CA ARG A 47 9.14 5.97 20.71
C ARG A 47 7.97 5.23 20.07
N ASN A 48 7.81 5.39 18.76
CA ASN A 48 6.70 4.83 17.98
C ASN A 48 7.12 4.61 16.53
N PHE A 49 6.35 3.82 15.79
CA PHE A 49 6.52 3.67 14.35
C PHE A 49 5.97 4.87 13.58
N LYS A 50 6.61 5.20 12.46
CA LYS A 50 6.18 6.28 11.56
C LYS A 50 6.01 5.77 10.14
N TYR A 51 5.13 6.42 9.39
CA TYR A 51 5.01 6.23 7.95
C TYR A 51 6.14 6.98 7.23
N VAL A 52 6.78 6.33 6.26
CA VAL A 52 7.85 6.89 5.44
C VAL A 52 7.43 6.93 3.97
N ALA A 53 7.32 8.15 3.47
CA ALA A 53 6.86 8.45 2.11
C ALA A 53 7.96 8.27 1.06
N GLN A 54 9.20 8.53 1.48
CA GLN A 54 10.38 8.56 0.63
C GLN A 54 10.74 7.16 0.18
N THR A 55 11.33 7.06 -1.01
CA THR A 55 11.88 5.80 -1.50
C THR A 55 13.08 5.41 -0.65
N THR A 56 13.09 4.17 -0.19
CA THR A 56 14.15 3.58 0.62
C THR A 56 14.68 2.33 -0.08
N SER A 57 15.74 1.71 0.46
CA SER A 57 16.30 0.46 -0.07
C SER A 57 15.37 -0.75 0.14
N SER A 58 14.47 -0.67 1.12
CA SER A 58 13.48 -1.71 1.44
C SER A 58 12.15 -1.10 1.80
N TYR A 59 11.06 -1.69 1.30
CA TYR A 59 9.70 -1.26 1.58
C TYR A 59 8.95 -2.31 2.40
N SER A 60 7.91 -1.87 3.09
CA SER A 60 7.07 -2.75 3.93
C SER A 60 5.58 -2.57 3.66
N LEU A 61 5.24 -1.64 2.77
CA LEU A 61 3.89 -1.24 2.43
C LEU A 61 3.80 -1.04 0.92
N ILE A 62 2.68 -1.42 0.33
CA ILE A 62 2.32 -1.09 -1.05
C ILE A 62 0.97 -0.38 -1.01
N LEU A 63 0.87 0.83 -1.55
CA LEU A 63 -0.40 1.56 -1.55
C LEU A 63 -1.37 0.96 -2.57
N THR A 64 -2.57 0.60 -2.09
CA THR A 64 -3.57 -0.13 -2.87
C THR A 64 -4.21 0.67 -4.01
N GLY A 65 -4.02 1.99 -4.02
CA GLY A 65 -4.53 2.86 -5.08
C GLY A 65 -3.84 2.66 -6.43
N ALA A 66 -2.72 1.93 -6.47
CA ALA A 66 -2.01 1.55 -7.68
C ALA A 66 -1.41 0.12 -7.57
N SER A 67 -2.25 -0.88 -7.32
CA SER A 67 -1.83 -2.29 -7.12
C SER A 67 -2.84 -3.32 -7.63
N PHE A 68 -2.37 -4.55 -7.82
CA PHE A 68 -3.13 -5.77 -8.08
C PHE A 68 -3.13 -6.67 -6.83
N PHE A 69 -4.30 -7.20 -6.49
CA PHE A 69 -4.52 -8.19 -5.43
C PHE A 69 -5.85 -8.93 -5.66
N HIS A 70 -6.01 -10.13 -5.09
CA HIS A 70 -7.25 -10.89 -5.18
C HIS A 70 -8.37 -10.23 -4.35
N LYS A 71 -9.61 -10.33 -4.85
CA LYS A 71 -10.80 -9.70 -4.24
C LYS A 71 -11.34 -10.49 -3.03
N VAL A 72 -10.89 -11.73 -2.85
CA VAL A 72 -11.49 -12.70 -1.90
C VAL A 72 -11.37 -12.23 -0.45
N ASP A 73 -10.43 -11.32 -0.14
CA ASP A 73 -10.27 -10.72 1.20
C ASP A 73 -11.13 -9.46 1.46
N ILE A 74 -12.02 -9.05 0.53
CA ILE A 74 -12.61 -7.69 0.51
C ILE A 74 -14.07 -7.54 0.95
N ASP A 75 -14.63 -8.50 1.67
CA ASP A 75 -15.85 -8.23 2.46
C ASP A 75 -15.64 -7.15 3.56
N THR A 76 -14.42 -6.61 3.64
CA THR A 76 -13.91 -5.59 4.57
C THR A 76 -13.68 -4.22 3.94
N ARG A 77 -14.19 -3.91 2.73
CA ARG A 77 -14.09 -2.53 2.19
C ARG A 77 -15.01 -1.60 2.99
N PHE A 78 -14.49 -1.03 4.07
CA PHE A 78 -15.17 -0.01 4.84
C PHE A 78 -15.33 1.26 4.00
N VAL A 79 -16.54 1.49 3.51
CA VAL A 79 -16.92 2.80 2.96
C VAL A 79 -16.96 3.77 4.13
N CYS A 80 -16.30 4.91 4.00
CA CYS A 80 -16.45 6.02 4.94
C CYS A 80 -17.58 6.93 4.42
N PRO A 81 -18.83 6.80 4.90
CA PRO A 81 -19.95 7.59 4.38
C PRO A 81 -19.80 9.08 4.65
N GLN A 82 -19.03 9.45 5.68
CA GLN A 82 -18.82 10.85 6.11
C GLN A 82 -17.56 11.49 5.50
N CYS A 83 -16.80 10.77 4.66
CA CYS A 83 -15.58 11.29 4.07
C CYS A 83 -15.88 12.00 2.76
N LYS A 84 -15.72 13.34 2.73
CA LYS A 84 -15.81 14.13 1.48
C LYS A 84 -14.66 13.84 0.52
N ASP A 85 -13.46 13.68 1.06
CA ASP A 85 -12.21 13.49 0.32
C ASP A 85 -11.30 12.44 0.97
N GLY A 86 -10.38 11.89 0.18
CA GLY A 86 -9.37 10.95 0.66
C GLY A 86 -8.32 11.63 1.55
N LEU A 87 -7.77 10.87 2.51
CA LEU A 87 -6.78 11.33 3.48
C LEU A 87 -5.61 12.10 2.84
N SER A 88 -5.16 11.66 1.66
CA SER A 88 -4.03 12.27 0.92
C SER A 88 -4.19 13.77 0.62
N ARG A 89 -5.41 14.34 0.64
CA ARG A 89 -5.63 15.78 0.41
C ARG A 89 -5.40 16.65 1.66
N LYS A 90 -5.35 16.06 2.86
CA LYS A 90 -5.17 16.80 4.11
C LYS A 90 -3.69 17.18 4.30
N LYS A 91 -3.38 18.38 4.79
CA LYS A 91 -1.97 18.77 5.11
C LYS A 91 -1.32 17.83 6.14
N SER A 92 -2.11 17.33 7.09
CA SER A 92 -1.66 16.42 8.16
C SER A 92 -1.60 14.93 7.76
N HIS A 93 -1.76 14.59 6.48
CA HIS A 93 -1.93 13.20 6.06
C HIS A 93 -0.77 12.27 6.46
N TYR A 94 0.49 12.73 6.47
CA TYR A 94 1.61 11.91 6.93
C TYR A 94 1.59 11.65 8.44
N ILE A 95 1.22 12.65 9.25
CA ILE A 95 1.07 12.50 10.70
C ILE A 95 -0.03 11.48 10.99
N ILE A 96 -1.18 11.61 10.31
CA ILE A 96 -2.30 10.68 10.47
C ILE A 96 -1.87 9.27 10.05
N ARG A 97 -1.17 9.10 8.93
CA ARG A 97 -0.66 7.78 8.50
C ARG A 97 0.28 7.15 9.51
N SER A 98 1.21 7.93 10.10
CA SER A 98 2.08 7.44 11.17
C SER A 98 1.27 6.97 12.38
N ALA A 99 0.27 7.75 12.81
CA ALA A 99 -0.62 7.35 13.89
C ALA A 99 -1.41 6.06 13.57
N CYS A 100 -1.88 5.90 12.33
CA CYS A 100 -2.54 4.68 11.90
C CYS A 100 -1.63 3.44 11.99
N ILE A 101 -0.36 3.56 11.60
CA ILE A 101 0.60 2.45 11.71
C ILE A 101 0.83 2.07 13.17
N THR A 102 1.09 3.05 14.03
CA THR A 102 1.27 2.81 15.47
C THR A 102 0.06 2.12 16.07
N ASN A 103 -1.14 2.62 15.79
CA ASN A 103 -2.38 2.01 16.30
C ASN A 103 -2.58 0.59 15.78
N PHE A 104 -2.26 0.33 14.51
CA PHE A 104 -2.32 -1.00 13.92
C PHE A 104 -1.40 -1.98 14.64
N ILE A 105 -0.14 -1.60 14.86
CA ILE A 105 0.86 -2.41 15.58
C ILE A 105 0.42 -2.66 17.02
N HIS A 106 -0.06 -1.62 17.72
CA HIS A 106 -0.60 -1.77 19.08
C HIS A 106 -1.80 -2.71 19.13
N SER A 107 -2.72 -2.62 18.17
CA SER A 107 -3.90 -3.50 18.11
C SER A 107 -3.51 -4.96 17.85
N TYR A 108 -2.42 -5.18 17.12
CA TYR A 108 -1.91 -6.50 16.83
C TYR A 108 -1.06 -7.10 17.98
N GLY A 109 -0.52 -6.25 18.85
CA GLY A 109 0.31 -6.63 20.00
C GLY A 109 1.80 -6.81 19.66
N TYR A 110 2.17 -6.76 18.38
CA TYR A 110 3.55 -6.74 17.88
C TYR A 110 3.57 -6.12 16.48
N ASP A 111 4.76 -5.93 15.89
CA ASP A 111 4.89 -5.44 14.52
C ASP A 111 4.81 -6.58 13.48
N PRO A 112 3.71 -6.69 12.73
CA PRO A 112 3.58 -7.73 11.71
C PRO A 112 4.15 -7.34 10.35
N LEU A 113 4.50 -6.06 10.13
CA LEU A 113 4.89 -5.58 8.81
C LEU A 113 6.28 -6.13 8.44
N LYS A 114 6.39 -6.70 7.24
CA LYS A 114 7.64 -7.29 6.75
C LYS A 114 8.25 -6.40 5.68
N TYR A 115 9.56 -6.18 5.80
CA TYR A 115 10.32 -5.49 4.77
C TYR A 115 10.64 -6.43 3.60
N SER A 116 10.67 -5.86 2.41
CA SER A 116 11.07 -6.49 1.16
C SER A 116 11.97 -5.54 0.39
N THR A 117 12.93 -6.09 -0.33
CA THR A 117 13.75 -5.39 -1.31
C THR A 117 13.40 -5.81 -2.74
N PHE A 118 12.42 -6.71 -2.90
CA PHE A 118 12.06 -7.26 -4.20
C PHE A 118 11.43 -6.18 -5.06
N ILE A 119 12.16 -5.80 -6.10
CA ILE A 119 11.68 -4.96 -7.18
C ILE A 119 11.96 -5.74 -8.45
N ARG A 120 10.91 -6.09 -9.19
CA ARG A 120 11.08 -6.66 -10.52
C ARG A 120 11.57 -5.54 -11.44
N LYS A 121 12.87 -5.56 -11.77
CA LYS A 121 13.40 -4.73 -12.85
C LYS A 121 13.01 -5.41 -14.17
N GLY A 122 12.48 -4.62 -15.10
CA GLY A 122 12.08 -5.08 -16.44
C GLY A 122 13.25 -5.69 -17.21
#